data_AF-X1VZC5-F1
#
_entry.id   AF-X1VZC5-F1
#
_cell.length_a   1.000
_cell.length_b   1.000
_cell.length_c   1.000
_cell.angle_alpha   90.00
_cell.angle_beta   90.00
_cell.angle_gamma   90.00
#
_symmetry.space_group_name_H-M   'P 1'
#
loop_
_entity.id
_entity.type
_entity.pdbx_description
1 polymer ?
#
loop_
_entity_poly.entity_id
_entity_poly.type
_entity_poly.pdbx_seq_one_letter_code
_entity_poly.pdbx_strand_id
1 'polypeptide(L)'
;EETIGKASEAGLDFIIFGGMTLKEGRQKDIFYKVLRDNYPKLTGEYENIYQKNKWGEAAGEYYDSINQTFNSIIKKYKIPLRIPLAIYLDILEENDLVVVILEQIDYLLKLKGRTSPYGYAAYSVSQLKEPLSHIKGELRSIKGVGRATESI
;
A
#
# COMPACT_ATOMS: atom_id res chain seq x y z
N GLU A 1 -6.15 10.63 -14.87
CA GLU A 1 -4.92 11.04 -15.55
C GLU A 1 -4.63 12.53 -15.37
N GLU A 2 -5.60 13.42 -15.63
CA GLU A 2 -5.44 14.88 -15.50
C GLU A 2 -4.76 15.33 -14.20
N THR A 3 -5.22 14.85 -13.04
CA THR A 3 -4.64 15.16 -11.73
C THR A 3 -3.14 14.80 -11.65
N ILE A 4 -2.74 13.67 -12.24
CA ILE A 4 -1.35 13.21 -12.25
C ILE A 4 -0.52 14.06 -13.21
N GLY A 5 -1.09 14.48 -14.35
CA GLY A 5 -0.44 15.42 -15.26
C GLY A 5 -0.13 16.76 -14.58
N LYS A 6 -1.13 17.35 -13.91
CA LYS A 6 -0.95 18.59 -13.13
C LYS A 6 0.07 18.41 -11.99
N ALA A 7 0.07 17.26 -11.34
CA ALA A 7 1.07 16.96 -10.31
C ALA A 7 2.49 16.87 -10.88
N SER A 8 2.65 16.28 -12.06
CA SER A 8 3.92 16.23 -12.78
C SER A 8 4.43 17.63 -13.13
N GLU A 9 3.55 18.50 -13.63
CA GLU A 9 3.86 19.89 -13.98
C GLU A 9 4.27 20.71 -12.75
N ALA A 10 3.65 20.44 -11.60
CA ALA A 10 3.99 21.06 -10.32
C ALA A 10 5.29 20.52 -9.71
N GLY A 11 5.90 19.47 -10.28
CA GLY A 11 7.15 18.89 -9.80
C GLY A 11 7.00 18.08 -8.52
N LEU A 12 5.88 17.35 -8.33
CA LEU A 12 5.70 16.50 -7.14
C LEU A 12 6.75 15.37 -7.09
N ASP A 13 7.32 15.15 -5.89
CA ASP A 13 8.34 14.12 -5.65
C ASP A 13 7.79 12.69 -5.69
N PHE A 14 6.54 12.47 -5.28
CA PHE A 14 5.88 11.17 -5.26
C PHE A 14 4.36 11.30 -5.11
N ILE A 15 3.63 10.23 -5.43
CA ILE A 15 2.18 10.12 -5.20
C ILE A 15 1.86 8.79 -4.54
N ILE A 16 1.10 8.83 -3.44
CA ILE A 16 0.55 7.65 -2.78
C ILE A 16 -0.95 7.62 -3.05
N PHE A 17 -1.42 6.51 -3.63
CA PHE A 17 -2.84 6.29 -3.80
C PHE A 17 -3.46 5.75 -2.49
N GLY A 18 -4.50 6.44 -2.02
CA GLY A 18 -5.28 6.06 -0.84
C GLY A 18 -6.63 5.47 -1.25
N GLY A 19 -7.15 4.61 -0.37
CA GLY A 19 -8.49 4.05 -0.48
C GLY A 19 -9.45 4.65 0.54
N MET A 20 -10.74 4.36 0.40
CA MET A 20 -11.72 4.58 1.45
C MET A 20 -12.05 3.25 2.13
N THR A 21 -12.28 3.31 3.44
CA THR A 21 -12.87 2.19 4.19
C THR A 21 -14.27 2.58 4.63
N LEU A 22 -15.21 1.64 4.49
CA LEU A 22 -16.62 1.83 4.82
C LEU A 22 -17.09 0.72 5.75
N LYS A 23 -16.68 0.83 7.00
CA LYS A 23 -17.02 -0.13 8.06
C LYS A 23 -18.48 0.01 8.48
N GLU A 24 -19.09 -1.11 8.88
CA GLU A 24 -20.45 -1.14 9.42
C GLU A 24 -20.64 -0.15 10.58
N GLY A 25 -21.77 0.55 10.58
CA GLY A 25 -22.18 1.50 11.61
C GLY A 25 -22.61 2.86 11.04
N ARG A 26 -22.81 3.81 11.96
CA ARG A 26 -23.44 5.11 11.67
C ARG A 26 -22.82 5.88 10.51
N GLN A 27 -21.50 5.82 10.33
CA GLN A 27 -20.83 6.51 9.22
C GLN A 27 -21.23 5.92 7.86
N LYS A 28 -21.29 4.59 7.75
CA LYS A 28 -21.78 3.88 6.55
C LYS A 28 -23.25 4.21 6.30
N ASP A 29 -24.08 4.21 7.33
CA ASP A 29 -25.51 4.54 7.19
C ASP A 29 -25.73 5.96 6.65
N ILE A 30 -24.99 6.93 7.19
CA ILE A 30 -25.03 8.32 6.73
C ILE A 30 -24.52 8.42 5.29
N PHE A 31 -23.41 7.75 4.98
CA PHE A 31 -22.87 7.71 3.62
C PHE A 31 -23.90 7.21 2.61
N TYR A 32 -24.54 6.07 2.88
CA TYR A 32 -25.56 5.50 2.00
C TYR A 32 -26.84 6.33 1.95
N LYS A 33 -27.21 7.02 3.03
CA LYS A 33 -28.32 7.97 2.99
C LYS A 33 -28.02 9.10 2.01
N VAL A 34 -26.87 9.77 2.15
CA VAL A 34 -26.46 10.85 1.25
C VAL A 34 -26.35 10.34 -0.20
N LEU A 35 -25.80 9.14 -0.39
CA LEU A 35 -25.66 8.53 -1.71
C LEU A 35 -27.03 8.29 -2.37
N ARG A 36 -28.02 7.74 -1.64
CA ARG A 36 -29.37 7.52 -2.17
C ARG A 36 -30.09 8.83 -2.47
N ASP A 37 -29.95 9.83 -1.60
CA ASP A 37 -30.65 11.11 -1.71
C ASP A 37 -30.15 11.93 -2.92
N ASN A 38 -28.85 11.84 -3.25
CA ASN A 38 -28.22 12.69 -4.28
C ASN A 38 -27.81 11.93 -5.55
N TYR A 39 -27.45 10.65 -5.43
CA TYR A 39 -26.90 9.84 -6.53
C TYR A 39 -27.49 8.42 -6.51
N PRO A 40 -28.82 8.25 -6.56
CA PRO A 40 -29.47 6.96 -6.35
C PRO A 40 -28.96 5.85 -7.27
N LYS A 41 -28.55 6.20 -8.50
CA LYS A 41 -27.99 5.27 -9.49
C LYS A 41 -26.68 4.60 -9.05
N LEU A 42 -25.93 5.21 -8.13
CA LEU A 42 -24.64 4.69 -7.64
C LEU A 42 -24.79 3.75 -6.46
N THR A 43 -25.97 3.66 -5.85
CA THR A 43 -26.19 2.89 -4.62
C THR A 43 -25.78 1.42 -4.79
N GLY A 44 -26.27 0.77 -5.85
CA GLY A 44 -25.95 -0.64 -6.13
C GLY A 44 -24.47 -0.87 -6.43
N GLU A 45 -23.82 0.07 -7.13
CA GLU A 45 -22.37 -0.01 -7.40
C GLU A 45 -21.56 0.04 -6.11
N TYR A 46 -21.90 0.94 -5.18
CA TYR A 46 -21.23 1.01 -3.89
C TYR A 46 -21.52 -0.20 -3.00
N GLU A 47 -22.72 -0.78 -3.07
CA GLU A 47 -23.04 -2.03 -2.35
C GLU A 47 -22.20 -3.21 -2.87
N ASN A 48 -21.94 -3.26 -4.17
CA ASN A 48 -21.06 -4.26 -4.79
C ASN A 48 -19.59 -4.08 -4.37
N ILE A 49 -19.13 -2.83 -4.27
CA ILE A 49 -17.75 -2.48 -3.88
C ILE A 49 -17.54 -2.70 -2.38
N TYR A 50 -18.46 -2.27 -1.52
CA TYR A 50 -18.33 -2.30 -0.05
C TYR A 50 -19.24 -3.34 0.59
N GLN A 51 -18.90 -4.60 0.35
CA GLN A 51 -19.54 -5.75 0.97
C GLN A 51 -19.25 -5.82 2.48
N LYS A 52 -19.95 -6.70 3.18
CA LYS A 52 -19.79 -6.85 4.64
C LYS A 52 -18.38 -7.34 4.96
N ASN A 53 -17.55 -6.44 5.49
CA ASN A 53 -16.18 -6.71 5.86
C ASN A 53 -15.88 -6.15 7.27
N LYS A 54 -15.15 -6.92 8.10
CA LYS A 54 -14.81 -6.52 9.49
C LYS A 54 -14.03 -5.21 9.56
N TRP A 55 -13.20 -4.95 8.57
CA TRP A 55 -12.31 -3.81 8.47
C TRP A 55 -12.86 -2.71 7.56
N GLY A 56 -13.97 -2.98 6.87
CA GLY A 56 -14.62 -2.04 5.96
C GLY A 56 -13.85 -1.84 4.64
N GLU A 57 -12.95 -2.76 4.28
CA GLU A 57 -12.26 -2.70 3.01
C GLU A 57 -13.23 -2.95 1.84
N ALA A 58 -12.94 -2.33 0.70
CA ALA A 58 -13.64 -2.63 -0.54
C ALA A 58 -13.24 -4.01 -1.07
N ALA A 59 -14.03 -4.54 -2.00
CA ALA A 59 -13.70 -5.76 -2.75
C ALA A 59 -12.29 -5.70 -3.35
N GLY A 60 -11.56 -6.81 -3.30
CA GLY A 60 -10.18 -6.87 -3.76
C GLY A 60 -10.05 -6.54 -5.25
N GLU A 61 -10.98 -7.04 -6.07
CA GLU A 61 -11.03 -6.84 -7.52
C GLU A 61 -11.19 -5.36 -7.90
N TYR A 62 -11.91 -4.60 -7.06
CA TYR A 62 -12.06 -3.15 -7.24
C TYR A 62 -10.73 -2.43 -7.05
N TYR A 63 -9.99 -2.76 -5.98
CA TYR A 63 -8.66 -2.18 -5.76
C TYR A 63 -7.64 -2.65 -6.79
N ASP A 64 -7.70 -3.91 -7.25
CA ASP A 64 -6.82 -4.40 -8.31
C ASP A 64 -7.01 -3.62 -9.61
N SER A 65 -8.25 -3.37 -10.02
CA SER A 65 -8.57 -2.56 -11.21
C SER A 65 -8.04 -1.13 -11.09
N ILE A 66 -8.24 -0.50 -9.93
CA ILE A 66 -7.72 0.85 -9.67
C ILE A 66 -6.20 0.87 -9.69
N ASN A 67 -5.55 -0.07 -9.00
CA ASN A 67 -4.10 -0.15 -8.90
C ASN A 67 -3.45 -0.36 -10.26
N GLN A 68 -4.03 -1.21 -11.12
CA GLN A 68 -3.57 -1.40 -12.49
C GLN A 68 -3.67 -0.11 -13.31
N THR A 69 -4.79 0.59 -13.22
CA THR A 69 -5.02 1.87 -13.91
C THR A 69 -4.07 2.95 -13.40
N PHE A 70 -3.91 3.07 -12.09
CA PHE A 70 -3.03 4.04 -11.48
C PHE A 70 -1.56 3.80 -11.87
N ASN A 71 -1.11 2.54 -11.81
CA ASN A 71 0.24 2.14 -12.20
C ASN A 71 0.53 2.34 -13.69
N SER A 72 -0.45 2.19 -14.58
CA SER A 72 -0.26 2.47 -16.01
C SER A 72 -0.07 3.97 -16.27
N ILE A 73 -0.87 4.81 -15.61
CA ILE A 73 -0.80 6.27 -15.75
C ILE A 73 0.51 6.80 -15.15
N ILE A 74 0.86 6.43 -13.92
CA ILE A 74 2.02 7.01 -13.23
C ILE A 74 3.35 6.73 -13.95
N LYS A 75 3.47 5.57 -14.62
CA LYS A 75 4.65 5.20 -15.42
C LYS A 75 4.91 6.17 -16.56
N LYS A 76 3.85 6.73 -17.15
CA LYS A 76 3.95 7.75 -18.21
C LYS A 76 4.61 9.03 -17.70
N TYR A 77 4.29 9.43 -16.47
CA TYR A 77 4.80 10.66 -15.84
C TYR A 77 6.08 10.45 -15.04
N LYS A 78 6.54 9.19 -14.87
CA LYS A 78 7.75 8.81 -14.12
C LYS A 78 7.77 9.31 -12.68
N ILE A 79 6.60 9.46 -12.07
CA ILE A 79 6.47 9.86 -10.67
C ILE A 79 6.54 8.62 -9.77
N PRO A 80 7.33 8.62 -8.68
CA PRO A 80 7.35 7.55 -7.70
C PRO A 80 5.98 7.26 -7.06
N LEU A 81 5.69 5.97 -6.86
CA LEU A 81 4.44 5.44 -6.30
C LEU A 81 4.42 5.33 -4.76
N ARG A 82 5.55 5.67 -4.13
CA ARG A 82 5.80 5.57 -2.69
C ARG A 82 6.77 6.67 -2.29
N ILE A 83 6.87 6.90 -0.98
CA ILE A 83 7.81 7.84 -0.37
C ILE A 83 9.24 7.43 -0.78
N PRO A 84 10.03 8.30 -1.42
CA PRO A 84 11.42 8.01 -1.77
C PRO A 84 12.28 7.73 -0.54
N LEU A 85 13.24 6.80 -0.67
CA LEU A 85 14.16 6.41 0.40
C LEU A 85 14.88 7.61 1.03
N ALA A 86 15.29 8.57 0.22
CA ALA A 86 16.01 9.77 0.67
C ALA A 86 15.23 10.60 1.73
N ILE A 87 13.91 10.43 1.82
CA ILE A 87 13.09 11.16 2.81
C ILE A 87 13.23 10.57 4.22
N TYR A 88 13.48 9.26 4.35
CA TYR A 88 13.44 8.57 5.64
C TYR A 88 14.73 7.81 5.99
N LEU A 89 15.73 7.81 5.10
CA LEU A 89 16.99 7.10 5.28
C LEU A 89 17.70 7.47 6.60
N ASP A 90 17.76 8.77 6.91
CA ASP A 90 18.46 9.29 8.09
C ASP A 90 17.51 9.54 9.28
N ILE A 91 16.26 9.09 9.19
CA ILE A 91 15.23 9.26 10.22
C ILE A 91 14.98 7.96 10.97
N LEU A 92 14.98 6.83 10.26
CA LEU A 92 14.62 5.53 10.83
C LEU A 92 15.84 4.81 11.39
N GLU A 93 15.65 4.11 12.50
CA GLU A 93 16.63 3.17 13.03
C GLU A 93 16.79 1.96 12.09
N GLU A 94 17.89 1.22 12.24
CA GLU A 94 18.29 0.14 11.33
C GLU A 94 17.15 -0.85 11.01
N ASN A 95 16.50 -1.39 12.03
CA ASN A 95 15.44 -2.38 11.85
C ASN A 95 14.21 -1.75 11.19
N ASP A 96 13.80 -0.57 11.62
CA ASP A 96 12.64 0.14 11.08
C ASP A 96 12.85 0.55 9.62
N LEU A 97 14.07 0.97 9.27
CA LEU A 97 14.45 1.27 7.90
C LEU A 97 14.27 0.03 7.00
N VAL A 98 14.77 -1.12 7.44
CA VAL A 98 14.62 -2.38 6.70
C VAL A 98 13.14 -2.79 6.61
N VAL A 99 12.38 -2.68 7.70
CA VAL A 99 10.93 -2.95 7.70
C VAL A 99 10.22 -2.10 6.66
N VAL A 100 10.46 -0.79 6.63
CA VAL A 100 9.83 0.12 5.66
C VAL A 100 10.23 -0.22 4.24
N ILE A 101 11.50 -0.53 3.97
CA ILE A 101 11.95 -0.96 2.64
C ILE A 101 11.22 -2.24 2.20
N LEU A 102 11.17 -3.25 3.06
CA LEU A 102 10.50 -4.52 2.75
C LEU A 102 8.99 -4.34 2.50
N GLU A 103 8.30 -3.53 3.31
CA GLU A 103 6.89 -3.17 3.12
C GLU A 103 6.65 -2.44 1.79
N GLN A 104 7.55 -1.52 1.41
CA GLN A 104 7.44 -0.84 0.12
C GLN A 104 7.63 -1.80 -1.06
N ILE A 105 8.61 -2.70 -1.00
CA ILE A 105 8.82 -3.73 -2.04
C ILE A 105 7.61 -4.65 -2.12
N ASP A 106 7.07 -5.09 -0.98
CA ASP A 106 5.89 -5.94 -0.89
C ASP A 106 4.70 -5.30 -1.60
N TYR A 107 4.43 -4.04 -1.26
CA TYR A 107 3.35 -3.28 -1.87
C TYR A 107 3.54 -3.11 -3.38
N LEU A 108 4.73 -2.73 -3.83
CA LEU A 108 5.01 -2.52 -5.27
C LEU A 108 4.87 -3.81 -6.09
N LEU A 109 5.10 -4.98 -5.49
CA LEU A 109 4.86 -6.28 -6.12
C LEU A 109 3.37 -6.61 -6.16
N LYS A 110 2.65 -6.42 -5.04
CA LYS A 110 1.21 -6.63 -4.98
C LYS A 110 0.44 -5.71 -5.93
N LEU A 111 0.87 -4.46 -6.09
CA LEU A 111 0.36 -3.53 -7.10
C LEU A 111 0.50 -4.06 -8.54
N LYS A 112 1.44 -4.96 -8.80
CA LYS A 112 1.64 -5.62 -10.11
C LYS A 112 0.90 -6.96 -10.19
N GLY A 113 0.02 -7.27 -9.24
CA GLY A 113 -0.68 -8.56 -9.14
C GLY A 113 0.25 -9.73 -8.80
N ARG A 114 1.43 -9.47 -8.23
CA ARG A 114 2.39 -10.52 -7.86
C ARG A 114 2.27 -10.85 -6.38
N THR A 115 2.48 -12.13 -6.05
CA THR A 115 2.72 -12.53 -4.67
C THR A 115 4.07 -11.99 -4.19
N SER A 116 4.21 -11.80 -2.88
CA SER A 116 5.42 -11.26 -2.29
C SER A 116 5.67 -11.87 -0.90
N PRO A 117 6.92 -12.30 -0.61
CA PRO A 117 7.31 -12.76 0.72
C PRO A 117 7.72 -11.60 1.65
N TYR A 118 7.90 -10.39 1.11
CA TYR A 118 8.57 -9.29 1.84
C TYR A 118 7.73 -8.74 2.99
N GLY A 119 6.40 -8.74 2.91
CA GLY A 119 5.57 -8.33 4.05
C GLY A 119 5.71 -9.26 5.25
N TYR A 120 5.86 -10.58 5.03
CA TYR A 120 6.10 -11.50 6.14
C TYR A 120 7.51 -11.37 6.71
N ALA A 121 8.50 -11.09 5.87
CA ALA A 121 9.85 -10.74 6.31
C ALA A 121 9.86 -9.45 7.13
N ALA A 122 9.17 -8.39 6.67
CA ALA A 122 9.03 -7.12 7.37
C ALA A 122 8.42 -7.32 8.76
N TYR A 123 7.32 -8.08 8.84
CA TYR A 123 6.73 -8.47 10.12
C TYR A 123 7.73 -9.19 11.03
N SER A 124 8.48 -10.15 10.50
CA SER A 124 9.42 -10.93 11.31
C SER A 124 10.60 -10.09 11.80
N VAL A 125 11.10 -9.16 10.98
CA VAL A 125 12.13 -8.19 11.37
C VAL A 125 11.61 -7.23 12.44
N SER A 126 10.36 -6.76 12.34
CA SER A 126 9.77 -5.85 13.34
C SER A 126 9.57 -6.48 14.72
N GLN A 127 9.68 -7.81 14.83
CA GLN A 127 9.66 -8.52 16.11
C GLN A 127 11.03 -8.63 16.77
N LEU A 128 12.12 -8.24 16.08
CA LEU A 128 13.46 -8.28 16.64
C LEU A 128 13.66 -7.16 17.67
N LYS A 129 14.32 -7.51 18.78
CA LYS A 129 14.72 -6.54 19.81
C LYS A 129 16.11 -5.96 19.58
N GLU A 130 16.97 -6.75 18.94
CA GLU A 130 18.35 -6.38 18.65
C GLU A 130 18.46 -5.88 17.20
N PRO A 131 19.40 -4.97 16.89
CA PRO A 131 19.71 -4.56 15.53
C PRO A 131 20.07 -5.73 14.61
N LEU A 132 19.64 -5.68 13.35
CA LEU A 132 19.97 -6.70 12.34
C LEU A 132 21.49 -6.89 12.16
N SER A 133 22.27 -5.83 12.33
CA SER A 133 23.72 -5.81 12.30
C SER A 133 24.35 -6.79 13.30
N HIS A 134 23.68 -7.08 14.42
CA HIS A 134 24.13 -8.06 15.41
C HIS A 134 23.98 -9.52 14.94
N ILE A 135 23.09 -9.79 13.98
CA ILE A 135 22.77 -11.14 13.48
C ILE A 135 23.01 -11.29 11.97
N LYS A 136 23.90 -10.47 11.40
CA LYS A 136 24.16 -10.40 9.95
C LYS A 136 24.55 -11.76 9.33
N GLY A 137 25.21 -12.64 10.07
CA GLY A 137 25.58 -13.99 9.61
C GLY A 137 24.43 -15.02 9.67
N GLU A 138 23.32 -14.67 10.31
CA GLU A 138 22.21 -15.56 10.64
C GLU A 138 20.85 -15.01 10.18
N LEU A 139 20.83 -14.04 9.26
CA LEU A 139 19.59 -13.40 8.79
C LEU A 139 18.56 -14.41 8.27
N ARG A 140 19.00 -15.51 7.65
CA ARG A 140 18.13 -16.59 7.16
C ARG A 140 17.46 -17.41 8.26
N SER A 141 17.85 -17.24 9.52
CA SER A 141 17.15 -17.84 10.67
C SER A 141 15.83 -17.11 10.98
N ILE A 142 15.70 -15.86 10.52
CA ILE A 142 14.48 -15.07 10.65
C ILE A 142 13.42 -15.64 9.70
N LYS A 143 12.23 -15.90 10.23
CA LYS A 143 11.11 -16.42 9.43
C LYS A 143 10.78 -15.45 8.29
N GLY A 144 10.55 -15.99 7.10
CA GLY A 144 10.27 -15.17 5.90
C GLY A 144 11.50 -14.52 5.24
N VAL A 145 12.67 -14.55 5.87
CA VAL A 145 13.92 -14.03 5.26
C VAL A 145 14.59 -15.14 4.47
N GLY A 146 14.34 -15.15 3.16
CA GLY A 146 15.01 -16.03 2.20
C GLY A 146 16.26 -15.42 1.59
N ARG A 147 16.92 -16.16 0.69
CA ARG A 147 18.13 -15.70 -0.02
C ARG A 147 17.94 -14.37 -0.77
N ALA A 148 16.76 -14.16 -1.36
CA ALA A 148 16.44 -12.92 -2.07
C ALA A 148 16.23 -11.72 -1.12
N THR A 149 15.64 -11.96 0.05
CA THR A 149 15.43 -10.94 1.08
C THR A 149 16.75 -10.53 1.73
N GLU A 150 17.63 -11.49 2.03
CA GLU A 150 18.95 -11.24 2.61
C GLU A 150 19.86 -10.41 1.70
N SER A 151 19.67 -10.48 0.37
CA SER A 151 20.49 -9.74 -0.60
C SER A 151 20.07 -8.29 -0.81
N ILE A 152 18.98 -7.83 -0.17
CA ILE A 152 18.53 -6.43 -0.18
C ILE A 152 19.31 -5.64 0.86
#